data_AF-A0A6B3GKE6-F1
#
_entry.id   AF-A0A6B3GKE6-F1
#
_cell.length_a   1.000
_cell.length_b   1.000
_cell.length_c   1.000
_cell.angle_alpha   90.00
_cell.angle_beta   90.00
_cell.angle_gamma   90.00
#
_symmetry.space_group_name_H-M   'P 1'
#
loop_
_entity.id
_entity.type
_entity.pdbx_description
1 polymer ?
#
loop_
_entity_poly.entity_id
_entity_poly.type
_entity_poly.pdbx_seq_one_letter_code
_entity_poly.pdbx_strand_id
1 'polypeptide(L)'
;NAHRYRAVFVNASGETATSAATLTVSAVPARIVSFNASPEPVGKGSKLKVVGTLQTVGATDDVWRPLAKTSVVVEFRAKGAKTWSRATSVTTDTKGVATASVTAVKDGTWRARYAGTADRAAAVSSSDNVDVKLRTAVSGFNASPEPVRKGRTITVKGTLRSLDGTWKNTSGQSVGILFKAD
;
A
#
# COMPACT_ATOMS: atom_id res chain seq x y z
N ASN A 1 -18.05 -14.12 -23.44
CA ASN A 1 -17.65 -13.63 -24.77
C ASN A 1 -17.20 -14.77 -25.67
N ALA A 2 -18.14 -15.66 -26.02
CA ALA A 2 -17.93 -16.72 -26.99
C ALA A 2 -18.97 -16.50 -28.09
N HIS A 3 -18.52 -16.06 -29.26
CA HIS A 3 -19.38 -15.89 -30.43
C HIS A 3 -19.12 -17.04 -31.38
N ARG A 4 -20.20 -17.60 -31.94
CA ARG A 4 -20.14 -18.67 -32.93
C ARG A 4 -20.53 -18.10 -34.27
N TYR A 5 -19.66 -18.28 -35.25
CA TYR A 5 -19.86 -17.79 -36.62
C TYR A 5 -20.01 -19.01 -37.54
N ARG A 6 -21.03 -19.01 -38.40
CA ARG A 6 -21.20 -20.00 -39.48
C ARG A 6 -21.50 -19.27 -40.78
N ALA A 7 -20.93 -19.74 -41.89
CA ALA A 7 -21.33 -19.26 -43.21
C ALA A 7 -22.49 -20.11 -43.73
N VAL A 8 -23.50 -19.47 -44.30
CA VAL A 8 -24.65 -20.12 -44.94
C VAL A 8 -24.71 -19.62 -46.38
N PHE A 9 -24.76 -20.54 -47.33
CA PHE A 9 -24.95 -20.26 -48.74
C PHE A 9 -26.30 -20.82 -49.18
N VAL A 10 -27.13 -19.97 -49.79
CA VAL A 10 -28.45 -20.34 -50.32
C VAL A 10 -28.49 -19.96 -51.80
N ASN A 11 -28.89 -20.90 -52.66
CA ASN A 11 -29.21 -20.62 -54.06
C ASN A 11 -30.53 -21.30 -54.47
N ALA A 12 -30.94 -21.15 -55.72
CA ALA A 12 -32.18 -21.74 -56.25
C ALA A 12 -32.21 -23.29 -56.18
N SER A 13 -31.07 -23.93 -55.91
CA SER A 13 -30.89 -25.38 -55.86
C SER A 13 -30.82 -25.93 -54.42
N GLY A 14 -30.72 -25.08 -53.39
CA GLY A 14 -30.69 -25.49 -51.99
C GLY A 14 -29.82 -24.61 -51.08
N GLU A 15 -29.70 -25.03 -49.81
CA GLU A 15 -28.90 -24.38 -48.76
C GLU A 15 -27.77 -25.31 -48.29
N THR A 16 -26.58 -24.74 -48.05
CA THR A 16 -25.49 -25.42 -47.34
C THR A 16 -24.89 -24.50 -46.29
N ALA A 17 -24.48 -25.06 -45.15
CA ALA A 17 -23.90 -24.32 -44.05
C ALA A 17 -22.61 -24.97 -43.56
N THR A 18 -21.63 -24.16 -43.15
CA THR A 18 -20.40 -24.65 -42.53
C THR A 18 -20.64 -25.08 -41.08
N SER A 19 -19.74 -25.90 -40.53
CA SER A 19 -19.63 -26.02 -39.08
C SER A 19 -19.33 -24.64 -38.44
N ALA A 20 -19.84 -24.41 -37.24
CA ALA A 20 -19.65 -23.15 -36.54
C ALA A 20 -18.21 -23.02 -36.02
N ALA A 21 -17.53 -21.92 -36.36
CA ALA A 21 -16.27 -21.51 -35.77
C ALA A 21 -16.54 -20.77 -34.45
N THR A 22 -15.74 -21.04 -33.41
CA THR A 22 -15.86 -20.35 -32.11
C THR A 22 -14.74 -19.33 -31.97
N LEU A 23 -15.10 -18.07 -31.69
CA LEU A 23 -14.16 -17.02 -31.34
C LEU A 23 -14.27 -16.70 -29.84
N THR A 24 -13.13 -16.76 -29.15
CA THR A 24 -13.02 -16.37 -27.74
C THR A 24 -12.24 -15.07 -27.66
N VAL A 25 -12.83 -14.05 -27.03
CA VAL A 25 -12.17 -12.77 -26.77
C VAL A 25 -11.84 -12.68 -25.29
N SER A 26 -10.54 -12.68 -24.97
CA SER A 26 -10.02 -12.51 -23.62
C SER A 26 -9.94 -11.03 -23.25
N ALA A 27 -10.12 -10.72 -21.96
CA ALA A 27 -9.90 -9.37 -21.45
C ALA A 27 -8.42 -8.98 -21.57
N VAL A 28 -8.17 -7.71 -21.88
CA VAL A 28 -6.82 -7.14 -22.01
C VAL A 28 -6.11 -7.16 -20.65
N PRO A 29 -4.89 -7.70 -20.55
CA PRO A 29 -4.14 -7.71 -19.29
C PRO A 29 -3.94 -6.32 -18.66
N ALA A 30 -3.94 -6.30 -17.32
CA ALA A 30 -3.57 -5.15 -16.51
C ALA A 30 -2.56 -5.56 -15.43
N ARG A 31 -1.74 -4.60 -14.96
CA ARG A 31 -0.79 -4.82 -13.87
C ARG A 31 -0.61 -3.56 -13.02
N ILE A 32 -0.24 -3.72 -11.76
CA ILE A 32 0.16 -2.61 -10.89
C ILE A 32 1.63 -2.78 -10.54
N VAL A 33 2.46 -1.81 -10.91
CA VAL A 33 3.92 -1.82 -10.70
C VAL A 33 4.36 -0.73 -9.73
N SER A 34 5.58 -0.87 -9.20
CA SER A 34 6.20 0.10 -8.30
C SER A 34 5.34 0.45 -7.09
N PHE A 35 4.69 -0.57 -6.51
CA PHE A 35 3.89 -0.38 -5.30
C PHE A 35 4.79 -0.18 -4.09
N ASN A 36 4.54 0.86 -3.30
CA ASN A 36 5.29 1.19 -2.09
C ASN A 36 4.41 1.93 -1.07
N ALA A 37 4.61 1.68 0.22
CA ALA A 37 3.94 2.33 1.34
C ALA A 37 4.99 2.94 2.29
N SER A 38 5.06 4.26 2.39
CA SER A 38 6.13 4.97 3.12
C SER A 38 5.60 6.19 3.89
N PRO A 39 6.30 6.66 4.95
CA PRO A 39 7.59 6.19 5.46
C PRO A 39 7.51 4.86 6.22
N GLU A 40 8.65 4.20 6.38
CA GLU A 40 8.82 3.06 7.29
C GLU A 40 10.12 3.23 8.11
N PRO A 41 10.08 3.06 9.44
CA PRO A 41 8.88 2.93 10.27
C PRO A 41 8.07 4.23 10.31
N VAL A 42 6.75 4.12 10.49
CA VAL A 42 5.84 5.26 10.62
C VAL A 42 5.30 5.40 12.04
N GLY A 43 5.14 6.64 12.51
CA GLY A 43 4.52 6.88 13.81
C GLY A 43 3.04 6.49 13.81
N LYS A 44 2.56 5.79 14.84
CA LYS A 44 1.13 5.48 15.02
C LYS A 44 0.28 6.76 14.95
N GLY A 45 -0.78 6.73 14.15
CA GLY A 45 -1.64 7.86 13.86
C GLY A 45 -1.11 8.83 12.80
N SER A 46 0.11 8.62 12.29
CA SER A 46 0.69 9.47 11.24
C SER A 46 0.21 9.06 9.86
N LYS A 47 0.41 9.95 8.88
CA LYS A 47 0.09 9.68 7.48
C LYS A 47 1.13 8.76 6.86
N LEU A 48 0.62 7.78 6.12
CA LEU A 48 1.34 6.84 5.28
C LEU A 48 0.94 7.12 3.83
N LYS A 49 1.93 7.37 2.97
CA LYS A 49 1.75 7.55 1.54
C LYS A 49 1.89 6.20 0.84
N VAL A 50 0.85 5.80 0.14
CA VAL A 50 0.85 4.60 -0.70
C VAL A 50 0.83 5.02 -2.16
N VAL A 51 1.72 4.44 -2.97
CA VAL A 51 1.85 4.73 -4.39
C VAL A 51 1.90 3.43 -5.18
N GLY A 52 1.36 3.41 -6.39
CA GLY A 52 1.55 2.36 -7.39
C GLY A 52 1.11 2.84 -8.78
N THR A 53 1.60 2.20 -9.85
CA THR A 53 1.26 2.59 -11.23
C THR A 53 0.45 1.48 -11.90
N LEU A 54 -0.79 1.76 -12.28
CA LEU A 54 -1.64 0.86 -13.04
C LEU A 54 -1.30 0.98 -14.54
N GLN A 55 -1.07 -0.16 -15.17
CA GLN A 55 -0.80 -0.27 -16.59
C GLN A 55 -1.73 -1.30 -17.23
N THR A 56 -1.99 -1.12 -18.52
CA THR A 56 -2.67 -2.10 -19.38
C THR A 56 -1.85 -2.28 -20.65
N VAL A 57 -1.91 -3.46 -21.25
CA VAL A 57 -1.17 -3.77 -22.47
C VAL A 57 -1.95 -3.29 -23.70
N GLY A 58 -1.26 -2.79 -24.73
CA GLY A 58 -1.89 -2.46 -26.01
C GLY A 58 -2.37 -3.72 -26.73
N ALA A 59 -3.59 -3.70 -27.26
CA ALA A 59 -4.25 -4.87 -27.84
C ALA A 59 -3.59 -5.38 -29.14
N THR A 60 -2.75 -4.58 -29.78
CA THR A 60 -2.15 -4.88 -31.10
C THR A 60 -0.63 -4.91 -31.08
N ASP A 61 0.01 -4.41 -30.03
CA ASP A 61 1.46 -4.20 -29.98
C ASP A 61 2.14 -4.73 -28.71
N ASP A 62 1.36 -5.29 -27.79
CA ASP A 62 1.85 -5.82 -26.51
C ASP A 62 2.64 -4.82 -25.65
N VAL A 63 2.51 -3.51 -25.93
CA VAL A 63 3.22 -2.46 -25.19
C VAL A 63 2.41 -2.02 -23.98
N TRP A 64 3.02 -2.12 -22.80
CA TRP A 64 2.43 -1.66 -21.53
C TRP A 64 2.36 -0.14 -21.45
N ARG A 65 1.16 0.37 -21.21
CA ARG A 65 0.89 1.80 -21.10
C ARG A 65 0.14 2.13 -19.81
N PRO A 66 0.30 3.35 -19.28
CA PRO A 66 -0.49 3.82 -18.15
C PRO A 66 -2.00 3.69 -18.38
N LEU A 67 -2.71 3.21 -17.37
CA LEU A 67 -4.17 3.18 -17.35
C LEU A 67 -4.69 4.30 -16.44
N ALA A 68 -5.00 5.44 -17.06
CA ALA A 68 -5.44 6.65 -16.39
C ALA A 68 -6.92 6.63 -15.97
N LYS A 69 -7.30 7.56 -15.09
CA LYS A 69 -8.69 7.81 -14.67
C LYS A 69 -9.43 6.55 -14.20
N THR A 70 -8.70 5.62 -13.60
CA THR A 70 -9.18 4.29 -13.24
C THR A 70 -9.12 4.08 -11.74
N SER A 71 -10.18 3.50 -11.17
CA SER A 71 -10.26 3.26 -9.72
C SER A 71 -9.37 2.09 -9.29
N VAL A 72 -8.54 2.33 -8.28
CA VAL A 72 -7.66 1.37 -7.61
C VAL A 72 -7.95 1.38 -6.12
N VAL A 73 -8.15 0.19 -5.55
CA VAL A 73 -8.39 0.00 -4.12
C VAL A 73 -7.05 -0.23 -3.42
N VAL A 74 -6.79 0.51 -2.35
CA VAL A 74 -5.69 0.22 -1.43
C VAL A 74 -6.23 -0.66 -0.30
N GLU A 75 -5.58 -1.80 -0.09
CA GLU A 75 -5.96 -2.81 0.90
C GLU A 75 -4.87 -2.96 1.96
N PHE A 76 -5.29 -3.23 3.18
CA PHE A 76 -4.43 -3.45 4.34
C PHE A 76 -4.78 -4.78 5.01
N ARG A 77 -3.75 -5.52 5.42
CA ARG A 77 -3.86 -6.73 6.24
C ARG A 77 -2.97 -6.54 7.46
N ALA A 78 -3.59 -6.41 8.63
CA ALA A 78 -2.86 -6.29 9.89
C ALA A 78 -1.92 -7.49 10.11
N LYS A 79 -0.79 -7.26 10.78
CA LYS A 79 0.15 -8.32 11.16
C LYS A 79 -0.57 -9.43 11.93
N GLY A 80 -0.43 -10.67 11.47
CA GLY A 80 -1.12 -11.84 12.02
C GLY A 80 -2.56 -12.05 11.54
N ALA A 81 -3.16 -11.09 10.83
CA ALA A 81 -4.48 -11.27 10.23
C ALA A 81 -4.40 -12.12 8.94
N LYS A 82 -5.50 -12.82 8.63
CA LYS A 82 -5.63 -13.66 7.42
C LYS A 82 -6.37 -12.94 6.28
N THR A 83 -7.13 -11.90 6.58
CA THR A 83 -8.02 -11.22 5.63
C THR A 83 -7.53 -9.82 5.31
N TRP A 84 -7.70 -9.42 4.05
CA TRP A 84 -7.47 -8.06 3.58
C TRP A 84 -8.70 -7.20 3.84
N SER A 85 -8.49 -5.96 4.26
CA SER A 85 -9.53 -4.95 4.45
C SER A 85 -9.27 -3.77 3.53
N ARG A 86 -10.33 -3.17 2.99
CA ARG A 86 -10.22 -1.94 2.19
C ARG A 86 -9.80 -0.79 3.10
N ALA A 87 -8.69 -0.14 2.79
CA ALA A 87 -8.25 1.08 3.47
C ALA A 87 -8.80 2.34 2.78
N THR A 88 -8.76 2.39 1.45
CA THR A 88 -9.32 3.48 0.65
C THR A 88 -9.45 3.10 -0.83
N SER A 89 -10.07 3.95 -1.64
CA SER A 89 -10.09 3.87 -3.11
C SER A 89 -9.57 5.17 -3.70
N VAL A 90 -8.74 5.09 -4.73
CA VAL A 90 -8.14 6.24 -5.40
C VAL A 90 -8.24 6.10 -6.92
N THR A 91 -8.36 7.22 -7.62
CA THR A 91 -8.37 7.24 -9.08
C THR A 91 -6.97 7.53 -9.60
N THR A 92 -6.51 6.77 -10.59
CA THR A 92 -5.20 6.98 -11.22
C THR A 92 -5.15 8.29 -11.99
N ASP A 93 -3.98 8.96 -11.96
CA ASP A 93 -3.73 10.15 -12.75
C ASP A 93 -3.50 9.83 -14.24
N THR A 94 -3.15 10.83 -15.05
CA THR A 94 -2.87 10.66 -16.49
C THR A 94 -1.67 9.76 -16.78
N LYS A 95 -0.77 9.57 -15.81
CA LYS A 95 0.38 8.67 -15.87
C LYS A 95 0.08 7.31 -15.23
N GLY A 96 -1.19 7.01 -14.93
CA GLY A 96 -1.64 5.75 -14.35
C GLY A 96 -1.26 5.60 -12.88
N VAL A 97 -0.76 6.66 -12.22
CA VAL A 97 -0.30 6.61 -10.84
C VAL A 97 -1.48 6.74 -9.89
N ALA A 98 -1.65 5.74 -9.04
CA ALA A 98 -2.51 5.77 -7.88
C ALA A 98 -1.71 6.26 -6.67
N THR A 99 -2.12 7.36 -6.05
CA THR A 99 -1.53 7.87 -4.80
C THR A 99 -2.61 8.01 -3.73
N ALA A 100 -2.36 7.42 -2.57
CA ALA A 100 -3.23 7.54 -1.40
C ALA A 100 -2.45 8.06 -0.19
N SER A 101 -3.12 8.83 0.68
CA SER A 101 -2.63 9.18 2.01
C SER A 101 -3.59 8.61 3.04
N VAL A 102 -3.12 7.61 3.80
CA VAL A 102 -3.91 6.86 4.79
C VAL A 102 -3.27 7.02 6.17
N THR A 103 -4.04 6.78 7.23
CA THR A 103 -3.50 6.85 8.60
C THR A 103 -2.98 5.47 9.01
N ALA A 104 -1.71 5.38 9.40
CA ALA A 104 -1.11 4.14 9.90
C ALA A 104 -1.43 3.94 11.38
N VAL A 105 -2.08 2.84 11.75
CA VAL A 105 -2.52 2.58 13.13
C VAL A 105 -1.95 1.28 13.72
N LYS A 106 -1.58 0.32 12.86
CA LYS A 106 -1.11 -1.01 13.23
C LYS A 106 -0.07 -1.49 12.22
N ASP A 107 0.86 -2.31 12.67
CA ASP A 107 1.74 -3.07 11.78
C ASP A 107 0.91 -3.90 10.79
N GLY A 108 1.39 -4.03 9.58
CA GLY A 108 0.82 -4.96 8.63
C GLY A 108 1.26 -4.75 7.19
N THR A 109 0.64 -5.52 6.31
CA THR A 109 0.94 -5.55 4.89
C THR A 109 -0.06 -4.70 4.11
N TRP A 110 0.41 -3.91 3.16
CA TRP A 110 -0.35 -3.10 2.23
C TRP A 110 -0.26 -3.65 0.81
N ARG A 111 -1.31 -3.50 0.01
CA ARG A 111 -1.29 -3.75 -1.45
C ARG A 111 -2.30 -2.87 -2.17
N ALA A 112 -2.17 -2.75 -3.49
CA ALA A 112 -3.16 -2.16 -4.36
C ALA A 112 -3.87 -3.25 -5.20
N ARG A 113 -5.15 -3.04 -5.47
CA ARG A 113 -5.99 -3.90 -6.30
C ARG A 113 -6.79 -3.08 -7.30
N TYR A 114 -6.68 -3.44 -8.56
CA TYR A 114 -7.59 -3.05 -9.62
C TYR A 114 -8.61 -4.17 -9.85
N ALA A 115 -9.90 -3.84 -9.84
CA ALA A 115 -10.97 -4.83 -9.91
C ALA A 115 -11.16 -5.44 -11.31
N GLY A 116 -10.61 -4.81 -12.36
CA GLY A 116 -10.90 -5.19 -13.75
C GLY A 116 -12.22 -4.60 -14.26
N THR A 117 -12.46 -4.82 -15.55
CA THR A 117 -13.74 -4.59 -16.26
C THR A 117 -14.03 -5.78 -17.17
N ALA A 118 -15.11 -5.73 -17.96
CA ALA A 118 -15.37 -6.74 -18.99
C ALA A 118 -14.21 -6.85 -20.02
N ASP A 119 -13.58 -5.72 -20.34
CA ASP A 119 -12.54 -5.64 -21.37
C ASP A 119 -11.12 -5.67 -20.81
N ARG A 120 -10.95 -5.53 -19.48
CA ARG A 120 -9.63 -5.50 -18.83
C ARG A 120 -9.56 -6.42 -17.63
N ALA A 121 -8.52 -7.25 -17.57
CA ALA A 121 -8.32 -8.16 -16.46
C ALA A 121 -8.09 -7.41 -15.14
N ALA A 122 -8.50 -8.03 -14.02
CA ALA A 122 -8.17 -7.55 -12.69
C ALA A 122 -6.66 -7.66 -12.42
N ALA A 123 -6.14 -6.81 -11.54
CA ALA A 123 -4.72 -6.83 -11.16
C ALA A 123 -4.52 -6.58 -9.67
N VAL A 124 -3.50 -7.20 -9.09
CA VAL A 124 -3.06 -6.99 -7.71
C VAL A 124 -1.56 -6.68 -7.74
N SER A 125 -1.13 -5.68 -6.97
CA SER A 125 0.28 -5.31 -6.89
C SER A 125 1.11 -6.30 -6.07
N SER A 126 2.44 -6.12 -6.08
CA SER A 126 3.28 -6.58 -4.97
C SER A 126 2.79 -5.96 -3.64
N SER A 127 3.15 -6.59 -2.54
CA SER A 127 2.76 -6.15 -1.20
C SER A 127 3.93 -5.52 -0.46
N ASP A 128 3.65 -4.60 0.45
CA ASP A 128 4.65 -3.91 1.26
C ASP A 128 4.31 -3.99 2.75
N ASN A 129 5.27 -4.33 3.60
CA ASN A 129 5.04 -4.40 5.04
C ASN A 129 5.42 -3.07 5.66
N VAL A 130 4.62 -2.58 6.61
CA VAL A 130 4.86 -1.32 7.29
C VAL A 130 4.87 -1.55 8.79
N ASP A 131 5.98 -1.23 9.43
CA ASP A 131 6.14 -1.15 10.88
C ASP A 131 5.62 0.17 11.45
N VAL A 132 4.75 0.09 12.46
CA VAL A 132 4.11 1.25 13.10
C VAL A 132 4.60 1.41 14.54
N LYS A 133 5.33 2.50 14.80
CA LYS A 133 5.93 2.77 16.12
C LYS A 133 5.21 3.87 16.89
N LEU A 134 5.21 3.79 18.22
CA LEU A 134 4.82 4.93 19.05
C LEU A 134 5.90 6.01 19.00
N ARG A 135 5.49 7.28 19.00
CA ARG A 135 6.43 8.39 19.23
C ARG A 135 6.80 8.40 20.71
N THR A 136 8.07 8.60 21.03
CA THR A 136 8.58 8.67 22.41
C THR A 136 9.16 10.04 22.71
N ALA A 137 9.13 10.44 23.97
CA ALA A 137 9.71 11.69 24.48
C ALA A 137 10.11 11.53 25.95
N VAL A 138 11.06 12.35 26.41
CA VAL A 138 11.41 12.46 27.84
C VAL A 138 10.97 13.82 28.36
N SER A 139 10.25 13.85 29.49
CA SER A 139 9.85 15.09 30.16
C SER A 139 10.51 15.23 31.53
N GLY A 140 10.73 16.47 31.98
CA GLY A 140 11.30 16.76 33.30
C GLY A 140 12.73 16.26 33.47
N PHE A 141 13.52 16.29 32.38
CA PHE A 141 14.91 15.87 32.41
C PHE A 141 15.73 16.81 33.30
N ASN A 142 16.46 16.25 34.26
CA ASN A 142 17.28 17.01 35.20
C ASN A 142 18.47 16.18 35.66
N ALA A 143 19.62 16.82 35.88
CA ALA A 143 20.77 16.26 36.55
C ALA A 143 21.04 17.05 37.84
N SER A 144 21.43 16.38 38.91
CA SER A 144 21.69 17.01 40.21
C SER A 144 22.63 16.17 41.07
N PRO A 145 23.39 16.74 42.02
CA PRO A 145 23.46 18.17 42.34
C PRO A 145 24.23 18.98 41.29
N GLU A 146 23.92 20.27 41.23
CA GLU A 146 24.67 21.26 40.47
C GLU A 146 24.94 22.46 41.39
N PRO A 147 26.20 22.87 41.62
CA PRO A 147 27.46 22.28 41.12
C PRO A 147 27.89 20.99 41.85
N VAL A 148 28.74 20.17 41.22
CA VAL A 148 29.26 18.91 41.76
C VAL A 148 30.79 18.85 41.71
N ARG A 149 31.42 18.36 42.78
CA ARG A 149 32.89 18.20 42.83
C ARG A 149 33.34 16.99 42.00
N LYS A 150 34.55 17.05 41.43
CA LYS A 150 35.14 15.93 40.67
C LYS A 150 35.14 14.63 41.49
N GLY A 151 34.78 13.53 40.84
CA GLY A 151 34.70 12.19 41.46
C GLY A 151 33.43 11.95 42.29
N ARG A 152 32.51 12.91 42.38
CA ARG A 152 31.20 12.73 43.04
C ARG A 152 30.13 12.32 42.04
N THR A 153 29.18 11.53 42.52
CA THR A 153 28.02 11.06 41.76
C THR A 153 27.04 12.19 41.48
N ILE A 154 26.47 12.19 40.28
CA ILE A 154 25.25 12.90 39.94
C ILE A 154 24.09 11.92 39.76
N THR A 155 22.89 12.37 40.08
CA THR A 155 21.63 11.69 39.77
C THR A 155 20.99 12.37 38.58
N VAL A 156 20.71 11.60 37.54
CA VAL A 156 19.92 12.03 36.39
C VAL A 156 18.52 11.45 36.51
N LYS A 157 17.51 12.29 36.32
CA LYS A 157 16.10 11.90 36.33
C LYS A 157 15.37 12.42 35.10
N GLY A 158 14.30 11.74 34.74
CA GLY A 158 13.38 12.12 33.67
C GLY A 158 12.26 11.09 33.55
N THR A 159 11.16 11.46 32.92
CA THR A 159 10.03 10.55 32.68
C THR A 159 9.96 10.24 31.20
N LEU A 160 10.17 8.97 30.83
CA LEU A 160 9.92 8.49 29.47
C LEU A 160 8.41 8.40 29.22
N ARG A 161 7.96 8.93 28.09
CA ARG A 161 6.57 8.92 27.65
C ARG A 161 6.46 8.42 26.22
N SER A 162 5.35 7.76 25.91
CA SER A 162 4.98 7.32 24.56
C SER A 162 3.62 7.88 24.19
N LEU A 163 3.44 8.25 22.92
CA LEU A 163 2.19 8.78 22.39
C LEU A 163 1.34 7.66 21.78
N ASP A 164 0.31 7.24 22.51
CA ASP A 164 -0.71 6.29 22.03
C ASP A 164 -2.10 6.92 22.20
N GLY A 165 -2.48 7.75 21.22
CA GLY A 165 -3.61 8.68 21.31
C GLY A 165 -3.31 9.86 22.24
N THR A 166 -2.89 9.57 23.46
CA THR A 166 -2.40 10.54 24.46
C THR A 166 -1.01 10.14 24.97
N TRP A 167 -0.27 11.13 25.51
CA TRP A 167 1.05 10.88 26.09
C TRP A 167 0.93 10.13 27.42
N LYS A 168 1.52 8.94 27.48
CA LYS A 168 1.49 8.06 28.66
C LYS A 168 2.91 7.78 29.15
N ASN A 169 3.09 7.70 30.47
CA ASN A 169 4.36 7.28 31.05
C ASN A 169 4.67 5.85 30.60
N THR A 170 5.91 5.62 30.20
CA THR A 170 6.36 4.34 29.66
C THR A 170 7.39 3.75 30.61
N SER A 171 7.07 2.60 31.20
CA SER A 171 7.94 1.88 32.13
C SER A 171 8.64 0.70 31.45
N GLY A 172 9.66 0.15 32.11
CA GLY A 172 10.37 -1.07 31.68
C GLY A 172 11.27 -0.91 30.46
N GLN A 173 11.41 0.29 29.91
CA GLN A 173 12.33 0.58 28.81
C GLN A 173 13.70 0.99 29.35
N SER A 174 14.76 0.51 28.69
CA SER A 174 16.11 1.00 28.95
C SER A 174 16.29 2.38 28.30
N VAL A 175 16.91 3.31 29.03
CA VAL A 175 17.23 4.66 28.53
C VAL A 175 18.72 4.89 28.70
N GLY A 176 19.41 5.19 27.59
CA GLY A 176 20.80 5.62 27.63
C GLY A 176 20.90 7.09 28.05
N ILE A 177 21.74 7.39 29.02
CA ILE A 177 22.10 8.76 29.37
C ILE A 177 23.42 9.09 28.67
N LEU A 178 23.36 10.05 27.75
CA LEU A 178 24.52 10.52 27.01
C LEU A 178 24.98 11.84 27.62
N PHE A 179 26.29 12.03 27.70
CA PHE A 179 26.89 13.32 28.03
C PHE A 179 27.85 13.71 26.91
N LYS A 180 28.02 15.01 26.70
CA LYS A 180 29.05 15.58 25.83
C LYS A 180 29.85 16.56 26.68
N ALA A 181 31.17 16.41 26.70
CA ALA A 181 32.05 17.42 27.25
C ALA A 181 32.22 18.55 26.22
N ASP A 182 32.30 19.78 26.70
CA ASP A 182 32.63 20.94 25.88
C ASP A 182 34.08 20.87 25.37
#